data_AF-A0A151J764-F1
#
_entry.id   AF-A0A151J764-F1
#
_cell.length_a   1.000
_cell.length_b   1.000
_cell.length_c   1.000
_cell.angle_alpha   90.00
_cell.angle_beta   90.00
_cell.angle_gamma   90.00
#
_symmetry.space_group_name_H-M   'P 1'
#
loop_
_entity.id
_entity.type
_entity.pdbx_description
1 polymer ?
#
loop_
_entity_poly.entity_id
_entity_poly.type
_entity_poly.pdbx_seq_one_letter_code
_entity_poly.pdbx_strand_id
1 'polypeptide(L)'
;MFLNQRFSNRWIGRGGPILWPPRSPDLNPLDFFLWGYVKDAVYSEAPMTRLNMMERIRRACEAITPLMLGNVQRNFRRRLLLCLENNGAHFEHLLHAERADNDAILP
;
A
#
# COMPACT_ATOMS: atom_id res chain seq x y z
N MET A 1 -23.52 -9.72 0.74
CA MET A 1 -22.04 -9.74 0.71
C MET A 1 -21.50 -9.16 2.02
N PHE A 2 -20.50 -9.79 2.63
CA PHE A 2 -19.92 -9.39 3.93
C PHE A 2 -19.52 -7.89 3.99
N LEU A 3 -18.91 -7.36 2.94
CA LEU A 3 -18.45 -5.97 2.90
C LEU A 3 -19.61 -4.95 2.98
N ASN A 4 -20.75 -5.23 2.35
CA ASN A 4 -21.93 -4.36 2.43
C ASN A 4 -22.52 -4.32 3.86
N GLN A 5 -22.48 -5.45 4.57
CA GLN A 5 -22.96 -5.54 5.95
C GLN A 5 -21.98 -4.87 6.93
N ARG A 6 -20.67 -5.04 6.72
CA ARG A 6 -19.65 -4.57 7.66
C ARG A 6 -19.27 -3.10 7.48
N PHE A 7 -19.25 -2.62 6.22
CA PHE A 7 -18.71 -1.32 5.87
C PHE A 7 -19.72 -0.39 5.18
N SER A 8 -21.00 -0.78 5.07
CA SER A 8 -22.15 0.06 4.68
C SER A 8 -21.81 1.24 3.76
N ASN A 9 -21.72 1.01 2.45
CA ASN A 9 -21.40 2.01 1.43
C ASN A 9 -20.01 2.69 1.52
N ARG A 10 -19.13 2.27 2.43
CA ARG A 10 -17.79 2.87 2.66
C ARG A 10 -16.64 1.94 2.26
N TRP A 11 -16.84 1.14 1.22
CA TRP A 11 -15.79 0.28 0.67
C TRP A 11 -15.71 0.43 -0.85
N ILE A 12 -14.50 0.25 -1.38
CA ILE A 12 -14.20 0.43 -2.81
C ILE A 12 -13.77 -0.93 -3.36
N GLY A 13 -14.29 -1.32 -4.51
CA GLY A 13 -13.92 -2.58 -5.15
C GLY A 13 -14.86 -3.00 -6.27
N ARG A 14 -14.61 -4.17 -6.86
CA ARG A 14 -15.44 -4.70 -7.95
C ARG A 14 -16.83 -5.06 -7.43
N GLY A 15 -17.87 -4.51 -8.07
CA GLY A 15 -19.26 -4.71 -7.66
C GLY A 15 -19.64 -4.00 -6.35
N GLY A 16 -18.79 -3.07 -5.90
CA GLY A 16 -19.04 -2.24 -4.72
C GLY A 16 -19.78 -0.94 -5.03
N PRO A 17 -20.17 -0.21 -3.98
CA PRO A 17 -20.83 1.09 -4.07
C PRO A 17 -19.93 2.14 -4.73
N ILE A 18 -18.61 1.99 -4.59
CA ILE A 18 -17.59 2.80 -5.26
C ILE A 18 -16.73 1.83 -6.07
N LEU A 19 -16.65 2.05 -7.39
CA LEU A 19 -15.85 1.23 -8.28
C LEU A 19 -14.37 1.58 -8.15
N TRP A 20 -13.52 0.56 -8.00
CA TRP A 20 -12.07 0.74 -8.07
C TRP A 20 -11.64 0.90 -9.54
N PRO A 21 -10.79 1.90 -9.87
CA PRO A 21 -10.31 2.08 -11.24
C PRO A 21 -9.49 0.85 -11.70
N PRO A 22 -9.67 0.39 -12.95
CA PRO A 22 -8.91 -0.74 -13.47
C PRO A 22 -7.41 -0.41 -13.53
N ARG A 23 -6.56 -1.43 -13.41
CA ARG A 23 -5.09 -1.32 -13.58
C ARG A 23 -4.42 -0.25 -12.71
N SER A 24 -4.90 -0.07 -11.47
CA SER A 24 -4.35 0.91 -10.53
C SER A 24 -3.66 0.26 -9.31
N PRO A 25 -2.61 -0.56 -9.51
CA PRO A 25 -1.86 -1.15 -8.39
C PRO A 25 -1.18 -0.06 -7.54
N ASP A 26 -0.79 1.06 -8.16
CA ASP A 26 -0.21 2.20 -7.45
C ASP A 26 -1.11 2.79 -6.38
N LEU A 27 -2.42 2.65 -6.51
CA LEU A 27 -3.37 3.15 -5.52
C LEU A 27 -3.70 2.09 -4.46
N ASN A 28 -3.29 0.84 -4.63
CA ASN A 28 -3.62 -0.23 -3.69
C ASN A 28 -2.53 -0.37 -2.60
N PRO A 29 -2.84 -0.11 -1.31
CA PRO A 29 -1.88 -0.27 -0.22
C PRO A 29 -1.30 -1.67 -0.07
N LEU A 30 -2.01 -2.70 -0.53
CA LEU A 30 -1.48 -4.05 -0.51
C LEU A 30 -0.34 -4.20 -1.52
N ASP A 31 -0.48 -3.59 -2.70
CA ASP A 31 0.48 -3.70 -3.80
C ASP A 31 1.72 -2.82 -3.58
N PHE A 32 1.53 -1.54 -3.23
CA PHE A 32 2.68 -0.64 -3.08
C PHE A 32 3.43 -0.78 -1.74
N PHE A 33 2.86 -1.49 -0.75
CA PHE A 33 3.47 -1.64 0.57
C PHE A 33 3.47 -3.08 1.07
N LEU A 34 2.30 -3.68 1.31
CA LEU A 34 2.20 -4.92 2.10
C LEU A 34 3.00 -6.07 1.46
N TRP A 35 2.79 -6.32 0.17
CA TRP A 35 3.43 -7.46 -0.49
C TRP A 35 4.95 -7.32 -0.56
N GLY A 36 5.46 -6.10 -0.78
CA GLY A 36 6.90 -5.83 -0.72
C GLY A 36 7.46 -6.09 0.68
N TYR A 37 6.84 -5.47 1.70
CA TYR A 37 7.26 -5.61 3.09
C TYR A 37 7.25 -7.07 3.58
N VAL A 38 6.15 -7.79 3.33
CA VAL A 38 6.01 -9.20 3.73
C VAL A 38 7.02 -10.06 2.98
N LYS A 39 7.22 -9.83 1.69
CA LYS A 39 8.22 -10.57 0.90
C LYS A 39 9.62 -10.37 1.49
N ASP A 40 10.02 -9.14 1.77
CA ASP A 40 11.35 -8.85 2.32
C ASP A 40 11.57 -9.53 3.67
N ALA A 41 10.56 -9.51 4.55
CA ALA A 41 10.62 -10.19 5.85
C ALA A 41 10.63 -11.73 5.74
N VAL A 42 9.85 -12.29 4.82
CA VAL A 42 9.71 -13.74 4.63
C VAL A 42 10.90 -14.35 3.88
N TYR A 43 11.63 -13.56 3.10
CA TYR A 43 12.80 -14.02 2.35
C TYR A 43 14.14 -13.50 2.88
N SER A 44 14.16 -12.85 4.05
CA SER A 44 15.39 -12.43 4.74
C SER A 44 16.32 -13.58 5.14
N GLU A 45 15.82 -14.82 5.10
CA GLU A 45 16.53 -16.05 5.49
C GLU A 45 16.11 -17.16 4.53
N ALA A 46 16.96 -18.17 4.36
CA ALA A 46 16.73 -19.25 3.41
C ALA A 46 15.40 -20.01 3.70
N PRO A 47 14.55 -20.22 2.69
CA PRO A 47 13.36 -21.07 2.80
C PRO A 47 13.69 -22.50 3.19
N MET A 48 13.12 -23.01 4.30
CA MET A 48 13.30 -24.42 4.68
C MET A 48 12.05 -25.27 4.56
N THR A 49 10.90 -24.82 5.10
CA THR A 49 9.68 -25.63 5.12
C THR A 49 8.41 -24.78 4.96
N ARG A 50 7.32 -25.41 4.53
CA ARG A 50 5.99 -24.77 4.44
C ARG A 50 5.54 -24.19 5.80
N LEU A 51 5.74 -24.94 6.89
CA LEU A 51 5.34 -24.50 8.23
C LEU A 51 6.14 -23.26 8.67
N ASN A 52 7.45 -23.27 8.45
CA ASN A 52 8.30 -22.11 8.72
C ASN A 52 7.86 -20.88 7.89
N MET A 53 7.52 -21.07 6.62
CA MET A 53 7.02 -19.98 5.77
C MET A 53 5.70 -19.39 6.27
N MET A 54 4.74 -20.23 6.65
CA MET A 54 3.48 -19.75 7.20
C MET A 54 3.69 -18.95 8.49
N GLU A 55 4.60 -19.39 9.34
CA GLU A 55 4.95 -18.69 10.58
C GLU A 55 5.62 -17.35 10.31
N ARG A 56 6.55 -17.29 9.35
CA ARG A 56 7.22 -16.04 8.95
C ARG A 56 6.23 -15.02 8.38
N ILE A 57 5.24 -15.45 7.59
CA ILE A 57 4.18 -14.57 7.09
C ILE A 57 3.38 -13.99 8.25
N ARG A 58 3.01 -14.81 9.25
CA ARG A 58 2.29 -14.31 10.43
C ARG A 58 3.10 -13.28 11.20
N ARG A 59 4.36 -13.59 11.50
CA ARG A 59 5.29 -12.68 12.19
C ARG A 59 5.50 -11.37 11.43
N ALA A 60 5.65 -11.44 10.10
CA ALA A 60 5.77 -10.24 9.28
C ALA A 60 4.51 -9.36 9.40
N CYS A 61 3.31 -9.94 9.33
CA CYS A 61 2.06 -9.22 9.54
C CYS A 61 1.93 -8.64 10.95
N GLU A 62 2.30 -9.38 11.99
CA GLU A 62 2.27 -8.93 13.40
C GLU A 62 3.27 -7.80 13.68
N ALA A 63 4.39 -7.77 12.95
CA ALA A 63 5.39 -6.72 13.06
C ALA A 63 4.96 -5.38 12.41
N ILE A 64 3.84 -5.34 11.69
CA ILE A 64 3.33 -4.09 11.10
C ILE A 64 2.85 -3.16 12.20
N THR A 65 3.59 -2.08 12.42
CA THR A 65 3.29 -1.12 13.48
C THR A 65 2.19 -0.12 13.07
N PRO A 66 1.49 0.50 14.05
CA PRO A 66 0.58 1.61 13.77
C PRO A 66 1.25 2.78 13.04
N LEU A 67 2.54 3.04 13.30
CA LEU A 67 3.31 4.07 12.61
C LEU A 67 3.46 3.76 11.12
N MET A 68 3.78 2.50 10.77
CA MET A 68 3.84 2.06 9.37
C MET A 68 2.49 2.23 8.68
N LEU A 69 1.39 1.85 9.34
CA LEU A 69 0.04 2.05 8.80
C LEU A 69 -0.29 3.54 8.61
N GLY A 70 0.12 4.40 9.55
CA GLY A 70 0.00 5.85 9.40
C GLY A 70 0.76 6.38 8.18
N ASN A 71 1.96 5.86 7.92
CA ASN A 71 2.75 6.20 6.73
C ASN A 71 2.06 5.73 5.44
N VAL A 72 1.50 4.52 5.43
CA VAL A 72 0.73 3.98 4.30
C VAL A 72 -0.48 4.84 3.99
N GLN A 73 -1.23 5.28 5.01
CA GLN A 73 -2.39 6.17 4.82
C GLN A 73 -1.98 7.53 4.24
N ARG A 74 -0.89 8.13 4.72
CA ARG A 74 -0.36 9.39 4.17
C ARG A 74 0.10 9.20 2.72
N ASN A 75 0.81 8.11 2.44
CA ASN A 75 1.28 7.80 1.09
C ASN A 75 0.11 7.57 0.13
N PHE A 76 -0.94 6.84 0.55
CA PHE A 76 -2.16 6.64 -0.24
C PHE A 76 -2.83 7.97 -0.60
N ARG A 77 -2.97 8.90 0.36
CA ARG A 77 -3.51 10.25 0.08
C ARG A 77 -2.65 11.01 -0.93
N ARG A 78 -1.32 10.99 -0.78
CA ARG A 78 -0.40 11.63 -1.73
C ARG A 78 -0.54 11.05 -3.14
N ARG A 79 -0.60 9.72 -3.26
CA ARG A 79 -0.78 9.03 -4.55
C ARG A 79 -2.12 9.38 -5.20
N LEU A 80 -3.19 9.52 -4.43
CA LEU A 80 -4.48 10.00 -4.95
C LEU A 80 -4.38 11.42 -5.51
N LEU A 81 -3.71 12.33 -4.79
CA LEU A 81 -3.52 13.71 -5.25
C LEU A 81 -2.72 13.76 -6.55
N LEU A 82 -1.58 13.08 -6.61
CA LEU A 82 -0.75 13.01 -7.81
C LEU A 82 -1.50 12.38 -9.00
N CYS A 83 -2.33 11.37 -8.75
CA CYS A 83 -3.20 10.80 -9.76
C CYS A 83 -4.20 11.82 -10.29
N LEU A 84 -4.82 12.62 -9.41
CA LEU A 84 -5.75 13.68 -9.81
C LEU A 84 -5.05 14.81 -10.59
N GLU A 85 -3.89 15.27 -10.11
CA GLU A 85 -3.07 16.29 -10.77
C GLU A 85 -2.61 15.86 -12.17
N ASN A 86 -2.38 14.57 -12.34
CA ASN A 86 -2.02 13.97 -13.63
C ASN A 86 -3.24 13.43 -14.40
N ASN A 87 -4.45 13.92 -14.11
CA ASN A 87 -5.70 13.57 -14.80
C ASN A 87 -5.96 12.06 -14.91
N GLY A 88 -5.58 11.28 -13.90
CA GLY A 88 -5.74 9.83 -13.84
C GLY A 88 -4.66 9.01 -14.55
N ALA A 89 -3.62 9.64 -15.12
CA ALA A 89 -2.52 8.96 -15.78
C ALA A 89 -1.42 8.52 -14.79
N HIS A 90 -0.44 7.74 -15.28
CA HIS A 90 0.67 7.22 -14.48
C HIS A 90 1.50 8.35 -13.84
N PHE A 91 1.59 8.33 -12.51
CA PHE A 91 2.19 9.41 -11.70
C PHE A 91 3.46 8.99 -10.94
N GLU A 92 3.98 7.78 -11.17
CA GLU A 92 5.13 7.24 -10.42
C GLU A 92 6.37 8.14 -10.52
N HIS A 93 6.57 8.77 -11.69
CA HIS A 93 7.65 9.73 -11.92
C HIS A 93 7.58 10.96 -10.99
N LEU A 94 6.38 11.34 -10.54
CA LEU A 94 6.16 12.46 -9.62
C LEU A 94 6.38 12.08 -8.14
N LEU A 95 6.32 10.79 -7.80
CA LEU A 95 6.50 10.34 -6.42
C LEU A 95 7.89 10.64 -5.87
N HIS A 96 8.89 10.71 -6.75
CA HIS A 96 10.30 10.92 -6.42
C HIS A 96 10.76 12.36 -6.61
N ALA A 97 10.06 13.17 -7.40
CA ALA A 97 10.45 14.54 -7.73
C ALA A 97 10.50 15.47 -6.50
N GLU A 98 9.55 15.34 -5.58
CA GLU A 98 9.46 16.23 -4.39
C GLU A 98 10.42 15.85 -3.24
N ARG A 99 11.13 14.72 -3.31
CA ARG A 99 12.18 14.42 -2.30
C ARG A 99 13.37 15.38 -2.45
N ALA A 100 13.69 15.79 -3.68
CA ALA A 100 14.79 16.71 -3.94
C ALA A 100 14.54 18.12 -3.40
N ASP A 101 13.29 18.58 -3.33
CA ASP A 101 12.95 19.92 -2.80
C ASP A 101 12.87 19.96 -1.27
N ASN A 102 12.56 18.84 -0.61
CA ASN A 102 12.47 18.77 0.86
C ASN A 102 13.83 18.59 1.55
N ASP A 103 14.87 18.17 0.82
CA ASP A 103 16.25 18.09 1.33
C ASP A 103 16.98 19.46 1.29
N ALA A 104 16.33 20.51 0.76
CA ALA A 104 16.87 21.88 0.72
C ALA A 104 16.50 22.73 1.96
N ILE A 105 15.77 22.17 2.93
CA ILE A 105 15.38 22.89 4.16
C ILE A 105 15.58 21.97 5.37
N LEU A 106 16.82 21.79 5.79
CA LEU A 106 17.27 21.88 7.20
C LEU A 106 18.82 21.85 7.22
N PRO A 107 19.48 22.57 8.16
CA PRO A 107 20.94 22.75 8.18
C PRO A 107 21.71 21.47 8.56
#